data_AF-A0AAU5Q3G6-F1
#
_entry.id   AF-A0AAU5Q3G6-F1
#
_cell.length_a   1.000
_cell.length_b   1.000
_cell.length_c   1.000
_cell.angle_alpha   90.00
_cell.angle_beta   90.00
_cell.angle_gamma   90.00
#
_symmetry.space_group_name_H-M   'P 1'
#
loop_
_entity.id
_entity.type
_entity.pdbx_description
1 polymer ?
#
loop_
_entity_poly.entity_id
_entity_poly.type
_entity_poly.pdbx_seq_one_letter_code
_entity_poly.pdbx_strand_id
1 'polypeptide(L)'
;MTRPGTPPDTIAVLADVFDPEHGALGAFTTLAATASRFAQQQATLGLLPPEVWLALGRAANELNDIGLDLDEHLDTLAAARTPATTPVKPPVPVPLVVRRHR
;
A
#
# COMPACT_ATOMS: atom_id res chain seq x y z
N MET A 1 -14.48 -7.23 28.00
CA MET A 1 -14.32 -5.82 27.59
C MET A 1 -13.34 -5.77 26.43
N THR A 2 -13.83 -5.83 25.19
CA THR A 2 -13.03 -5.62 23.97
C THR A 2 -12.93 -4.12 23.74
N ARG A 3 -11.70 -3.60 23.75
CA ARG A 3 -11.38 -2.21 23.44
C ARG A 3 -11.86 -1.90 22.01
N PRO A 4 -12.50 -0.74 21.74
CA PRO A 4 -12.88 -0.36 20.38
C PRO A 4 -11.64 -0.37 19.48
N GLY A 5 -11.79 -1.04 18.34
CA GLY A 5 -10.71 -1.41 17.43
C GLY A 5 -9.88 -0.20 17.01
N THR A 6 -8.57 -0.31 17.19
CA THR A 6 -7.62 0.61 16.58
C THR A 6 -7.89 0.59 15.07
N PRO A 7 -8.09 1.75 14.43
CA PRO A 7 -8.26 1.80 12.97
C PRO A 7 -7.05 1.12 12.32
N PRO A 8 -7.25 0.42 11.18
CA PRO A 8 -6.15 -0.25 10.51
C PRO A 8 -5.05 0.76 10.23
N ASP A 9 -3.81 0.38 10.52
CA ASP A 9 -2.65 1.17 10.11
C ASP A 9 -2.67 1.25 8.59
N THR A 10 -2.93 2.45 8.07
CA THR A 10 -3.09 2.69 6.64
C THR A 10 -1.88 2.18 5.86
N ILE A 11 -0.68 2.28 6.43
CA ILE A 11 0.53 1.77 5.75
C ILE A 11 0.53 0.24 5.69
N ALA A 12 -0.08 -0.47 6.66
CA ALA A 12 -0.25 -1.93 6.58
C ALA A 12 -1.13 -2.29 5.39
N VAL A 13 -2.26 -1.60 5.28
CA VAL A 13 -3.23 -1.84 4.21
C VAL A 13 -2.59 -1.56 2.85
N LEU A 14 -1.83 -0.47 2.72
CA LEU A 14 -1.12 -0.19 1.48
C LEU A 14 -0.08 -1.28 1.17
N ALA A 15 0.75 -1.68 2.15
CA ALA A 15 1.73 -2.76 1.94
C ALA A 15 1.08 -4.07 1.47
N ASP A 16 -0.06 -4.46 2.05
CA ASP A 16 -0.78 -5.67 1.63
C ASP A 16 -1.40 -5.54 0.23
N VAL A 17 -1.91 -4.35 -0.13
CA VAL A 17 -2.51 -4.10 -1.46
C VAL A 17 -1.44 -4.13 -2.57
N PHE A 18 -0.25 -3.64 -2.27
CA PHE A 18 0.88 -3.54 -3.22
C PHE A 18 1.91 -4.66 -3.06
N ASP A 19 1.62 -5.71 -2.28
CA ASP A 19 2.53 -6.86 -2.19
C ASP A 19 2.83 -7.40 -3.60
N PRO A 20 4.10 -7.53 -3.99
CA PRO A 20 4.47 -7.85 -5.38
C PRO A 20 4.08 -9.27 -5.78
N GLU A 21 3.88 -10.18 -4.82
CA GLU A 21 3.59 -11.60 -5.07
C GLU A 21 2.09 -11.92 -4.93
N HIS A 22 1.42 -11.31 -3.95
CA HIS A 22 0.06 -11.64 -3.52
C HIS A 22 -0.86 -10.40 -3.39
N GLY A 23 -0.38 -9.23 -3.80
CA GLY A 23 -1.10 -7.97 -3.66
C GLY A 23 -2.37 -7.91 -4.48
N ALA A 24 -3.39 -7.26 -3.90
CA ALA A 24 -4.69 -7.09 -4.54
C ALA A 24 -4.60 -6.32 -5.87
N LEU A 25 -3.69 -5.34 -5.97
CA LEU A 25 -3.49 -4.60 -7.21
C LEU A 25 -2.95 -5.51 -8.32
N GLY A 26 -1.89 -6.29 -8.05
CA GLY A 26 -1.32 -7.22 -9.03
C GLY A 26 -2.32 -8.29 -9.48
N ALA A 27 -3.12 -8.83 -8.55
CA ALA A 27 -4.19 -9.77 -8.86
C ALA A 27 -5.27 -9.14 -9.76
N PHE A 28 -5.68 -7.90 -9.48
CA PHE A 28 -6.68 -7.20 -10.26
C PHE A 28 -6.16 -6.81 -11.65
N THR A 29 -4.91 -6.35 -11.77
CA THR A 29 -4.24 -6.09 -13.06
C THR A 29 -4.18 -7.36 -13.91
N THR A 30 -3.83 -8.50 -13.30
CA THR A 30 -3.81 -9.81 -13.98
C THR A 30 -5.19 -10.25 -14.45
N LEU A 31 -6.23 -10.01 -13.64
CA LEU A 31 -7.62 -10.25 -14.02
C LEU A 31 -8.01 -9.39 -15.23
N ALA A 32 -7.72 -8.08 -15.21
CA ALA A 32 -8.02 -7.17 -16.32
C ALA A 32 -7.30 -7.59 -17.62
N ALA A 33 -6.01 -7.97 -17.52
CA ALA A 33 -5.25 -8.47 -18.66
C ALA A 33 -5.83 -9.79 -19.22
N THR A 34 -6.30 -10.67 -18.35
CA THR A 34 -6.94 -11.93 -18.74
C THR A 34 -8.31 -11.69 -19.38
N ALA A 35 -9.11 -10.79 -18.82
CA ALA A 35 -10.38 -10.37 -19.40
C ALA A 35 -10.18 -9.71 -20.77
N SER A 36 -9.12 -8.93 -20.95
CA SER A 36 -8.76 -8.34 -22.26
C SER A 36 -8.48 -9.42 -23.30
N ARG A 37 -7.71 -10.46 -22.97
CA ARG A 37 -7.45 -11.61 -23.85
C ARG A 37 -8.73 -12.38 -24.19
N PHE A 38 -9.60 -12.59 -23.22
CA PHE A 38 -10.92 -13.18 -23.47
C PHE A 38 -11.75 -12.32 -24.42
N ALA A 39 -11.84 -11.01 -24.16
CA ALA A 39 -12.60 -10.08 -24.99
C ALA A 39 -12.05 -10.01 -26.42
N GLN A 40 -10.73 -10.08 -26.61
CA GLN A 40 -10.11 -10.19 -27.93
C GLN A 40 -10.62 -11.41 -28.71
N GLN A 41 -10.66 -12.58 -28.06
CA GLN A 41 -11.16 -13.80 -28.69
C GLN A 41 -12.64 -13.66 -29.07
N GLN A 42 -13.47 -13.14 -28.17
CA GLN A 42 -14.89 -12.93 -28.45
C GLN A 42 -15.14 -11.90 -29.55
N ALA A 43 -14.35 -10.82 -29.60
CA ALA A 43 -14.44 -9.81 -30.66
C ALA A 43 -14.02 -10.39 -32.03
N THR A 44 -13.00 -11.24 -32.06
CA THR A 44 -12.58 -11.95 -33.29
C THR A 44 -13.69 -12.87 -33.81
N LEU A 45 -14.49 -13.44 -32.91
CA LEU A 45 -15.66 -14.26 -33.25
C LEU A 45 -16.92 -13.44 -33.57
N GLY A 46 -16.86 -12.09 -33.47
CA GLY A 46 -18.01 -11.21 -33.68
C GLY A 46 -19.04 -11.21 -32.54
N LEU A 47 -18.68 -11.77 -31.37
CA LEU A 47 -19.56 -11.91 -30.21
C LEU A 47 -19.50 -10.71 -29.27
N LEU A 48 -18.43 -9.93 -29.32
CA LEU A 48 -18.30 -8.66 -28.58
C LEU A 48 -17.83 -7.53 -29.51
N PRO A 49 -18.22 -6.27 -29.22
CA PRO A 49 -17.63 -5.11 -29.87
C PRO A 49 -16.11 -5.03 -29.59
N PRO A 50 -15.27 -4.68 -30.59
CA PRO A 50 -13.83 -4.51 -30.40
C PRO A 50 -13.45 -3.49 -29.31
N GLU A 51 -14.30 -2.50 -29.06
CA GLU A 51 -14.12 -1.46 -28.05
C GLU A 51 -14.01 -2.06 -26.63
N VAL A 52 -14.67 -3.20 -26.37
CA VAL A 52 -14.59 -3.88 -25.07
C VAL A 52 -13.19 -4.45 -24.84
N TRP A 53 -12.60 -5.07 -25.87
CA TRP A 53 -11.21 -5.54 -25.80
C TRP A 53 -10.25 -4.35 -25.58
N LEU A 54 -10.42 -3.28 -26.35
CA LEU A 54 -9.57 -2.08 -26.24
C LEU A 54 -9.67 -1.43 -24.86
N ALA A 55 -10.88 -1.31 -24.30
CA ALA A 55 -11.10 -0.75 -22.97
C ALA A 55 -10.44 -1.60 -21.88
N LEU A 56 -10.58 -2.92 -21.93
CA LEU A 56 -9.95 -3.83 -20.96
C LEU A 56 -8.43 -3.84 -21.08
N GLY A 57 -7.90 -3.80 -22.31
CA GLY A 57 -6.47 -3.69 -22.55
C GLY A 57 -5.90 -2.37 -22.01
N ARG A 58 -6.59 -1.26 -22.23
CA ARG A 58 -6.19 0.04 -21.68
C ARG A 58 -6.22 0.04 -20.16
N ALA A 59 -7.29 -0.47 -19.55
CA ALA A 59 -7.40 -0.56 -18.09
C ALA A 59 -6.26 -1.41 -17.50
N ALA A 60 -5.91 -2.53 -18.13
CA ALA A 60 -4.80 -3.37 -17.67
C ALA A 60 -3.45 -2.62 -17.73
N ASN A 61 -3.21 -1.84 -18.79
CA ASN A 61 -1.99 -1.03 -18.90
C ASN A 61 -1.96 0.09 -17.85
N GLU A 62 -3.05 0.85 -17.69
CA GLU A 62 -3.13 1.93 -16.70
C GLU A 62 -2.93 1.40 -15.27
N LEU A 63 -3.52 0.24 -14.93
CA LEU A 63 -3.31 -0.40 -13.63
C LEU A 63 -1.87 -0.88 -13.43
N ASN A 64 -1.22 -1.38 -14.47
CA ASN A 64 0.19 -1.77 -14.41
C ASN A 64 1.08 -0.54 -14.17
N ASP A 65 0.87 0.54 -14.90
CA ASP A 65 1.66 1.77 -14.76
C ASP A 65 1.49 2.38 -13.37
N ILE A 66 0.25 2.46 -12.86
CA ILE A 66 -0.03 2.88 -11.48
C ILE A 66 0.69 1.97 -10.46
N GLY A 67 0.71 0.66 -10.71
CA GLY A 67 1.41 -0.29 -9.84
C GLY A 67 2.91 -0.03 -9.78
N LEU A 68 3.54 0.23 -10.93
CA LEU A 68 4.97 0.55 -11.00
C LEU A 68 5.30 1.87 -10.28
N ASP A 69 4.49 2.91 -10.51
CA ASP A 69 4.68 4.22 -9.85
C ASP A 69 4.57 4.10 -8.32
N LEU A 70 3.68 3.24 -7.82
CA LEU A 70 3.48 3.07 -6.38
C LEU A 70 4.54 2.17 -5.75
N ASP A 71 5.00 1.13 -6.46
CA ASP A 71 6.11 0.27 -6.03
C ASP A 71 7.37 1.08 -5.72
N GLU A 72 7.69 2.08 -6.55
CA GLU A 72 8.82 3.01 -6.34
C GLU A 72 8.76 3.74 -4.98
N HIS A 73 7.55 3.88 -4.40
CA HIS A 73 7.33 4.63 -3.17
C HIS A 73 7.06 3.75 -1.93
N LEU A 74 6.94 2.42 -2.08
CA LEU A 74 6.61 1.53 -0.97
C LEU A 74 7.66 1.54 0.15
N ASP A 75 8.94 1.58 -0.20
CA ASP A 75 10.02 1.67 0.79
C ASP A 75 9.94 2.96 1.62
N THR A 76 9.57 4.07 0.98
CA THR A 76 9.38 5.37 1.65
C THR A 76 8.20 5.32 2.60
N LEU A 77 7.09 4.69 2.19
CA LEU A 77 5.92 4.49 3.04
C LEU A 77 6.23 3.55 4.22
N ALA A 78 6.96 2.47 3.99
CA ALA A 78 7.39 1.54 5.03
C ALA A 78 8.30 2.23 6.07
N ALA A 79 9.24 3.06 5.62
CA ALA A 79 10.11 3.82 6.51
C ALA A 79 9.33 4.77 7.43
N ALA A 80 8.24 5.37 6.95
CA ALA A 80 7.38 6.26 7.72
C ALA A 80 6.66 5.57 8.90
N ARG A 81 6.55 4.22 8.91
CA ARG A 81 6.02 3.45 10.06
C ARG A 81 6.97 3.42 11.24
N THR A 82 8.26 3.66 11.02
CA THR A 82 9.26 3.60 12.09
C THR A 82 9.20 4.90 12.88
N PRO A 83 8.84 4.89 14.17
CA PRO A 83 8.91 6.11 14.97
C PRO A 83 10.36 6.60 14.95
N ALA A 84 10.59 7.85 14.57
CA ALA A 84 11.90 8.47 14.71
C ALA A 84 12.31 8.39 16.18
N THR A 85 13.18 7.43 16.52
CA THR A 85 13.71 7.30 17.87
C THR A 85 14.79 8.38 18.00
N THR A 86 14.37 9.62 18.24
CA THR A 86 15.30 10.63 18.73
C THR A 86 15.79 10.18 20.11
N PRO A 87 17.10 10.02 20.34
CA PRO A 87 17.60 9.65 21.65
C PRO A 87 17.26 10.76 22.64
N VAL A 88 16.30 10.50 23.52
CA VAL A 88 16.00 11.38 24.65
C VAL A 88 17.18 11.31 25.60
N LYS A 89 17.93 12.41 25.73
CA LYS A 89 18.99 12.53 26.73
C LYS A 89 18.36 12.25 28.11
N PRO A 90 18.89 11.30 28.89
CA PRO A 90 18.35 11.00 30.22
C PRO A 90 18.41 12.27 31.10
N PRO A 91 17.35 12.55 31.89
CA PRO A 91 17.33 13.72 32.76
C PRO A 91 18.50 13.66 33.74
N VAL A 92 19.30 14.73 33.77
CA VAL A 92 20.43 14.85 34.71
C VAL A 92 19.86 14.97 36.13
N PRO A 93 20.27 14.12 37.09
CA PRO A 93 19.80 14.23 38.47
C PRO A 93 20.21 15.58 39.06
N VAL A 94 19.22 16.35 39.53
CA VAL A 94 19.47 17.58 40.28
C VAL A 94 19.83 17.25 41.73
N PRO A 95 20.93 17.78 42.29
CA PRO A 95 21.30 17.51 43.67
C PRO A 95 20.24 18.06 44.65
N LEU A 96 19.75 17.18 45.51
CA LEU A 96 18.79 17.52 46.56
C LEU A 96 19.45 18.45 47.58
N VAL A 97 18.98 19.70 47.63
CA VAL A 97 19.42 20.69 48.62
C VAL A 97 18.83 20.30 49.98
N VAL A 98 19.67 19.74 50.86
CA VAL A 98 19.31 19.51 52.26
C VAL A 98 19.33 20.87 52.98
N ARG A 99 18.15 21.37 53.36
CA ARG A 99 18.03 22.54 54.24
C ARG A 99 18.28 22.08 55.69
N ARG A 100 19.44 22.43 56.24
CA ARG A 100 19.75 22.33 57.66
C ARG A 100 18.84 23.27 58.47
N HIS A 101 17.94 22.71 59.27
CA HIS A 101 17.30 23.44 60.37
C HIS A 101 18.23 23.37 61.58
N ARG A 102 18.52 24.54 62.18
CA ARG A 102 19.26 24.68 63.43
C ARG A 102 18.32 24.54 64.62
#